data_AF-A0A1C4V3B1-F1
#
_entry.id   AF-A0A1C4V3B1-F1
#
_cell.length_a   1.000
_cell.length_b   1.000
_cell.length_c   1.000
_cell.angle_alpha   90.00
_cell.angle_beta   90.00
_cell.angle_gamma   90.00
#
_symmetry.space_group_name_H-M   'P 1'
#
loop_
_entity.id
_entity.type
_entity.pdbx_description
1 polymer ?
#
loop_
_entity_poly.entity_id
_entity_poly.type
_entity_poly.pdbx_seq_one_letter_code
_entity_poly.pdbx_strand_id
1 'polypeptide(L)'
;MGLPFEPDTAVAHLIAEKVLAGRGEYIVTTAELHAVVCRRLPSSSATKNPAATAWHVRHLAADLGTLGISARTRRTRSDSRPWFFRLV
;
A
#
# COMPACT_ATOMS: atom_id res chain seq x y z
N MET A 1 -19.49 19.26 -2.98
CA MET A 1 -19.24 18.11 -2.09
C MET A 1 -18.77 16.95 -2.95
N GLY A 2 -17.48 16.58 -2.92
CA GLY A 2 -16.93 15.50 -3.76
C GLY A 2 -16.80 14.20 -2.97
N LEU A 3 -17.58 13.19 -3.33
CA LEU A 3 -17.46 11.81 -2.83
C LEU A 3 -16.26 11.10 -3.50
N PRO A 4 -15.73 10.03 -2.90
CA PRO A 4 -14.34 9.95 -2.45
C PRO A 4 -13.45 9.25 -3.48
N PHE A 5 -12.16 9.61 -3.48
CA PHE A 5 -11.03 8.90 -4.09
C PHE A 5 -11.37 7.47 -4.57
N GLU A 6 -11.50 7.24 -5.87
CA GLU A 6 -11.54 5.87 -6.37
C GLU A 6 -10.21 5.17 -6.04
N PRO A 7 -10.25 3.93 -5.53
CA PRO A 7 -9.04 3.19 -5.23
C PRO A 7 -8.25 2.94 -6.51
N ASP A 8 -7.09 3.58 -6.59
CA ASP A 8 -6.17 3.48 -7.72
C ASP A 8 -5.45 2.12 -7.72
N THR A 9 -5.85 1.23 -8.63
CA THR A 9 -5.29 -0.13 -8.78
C THR A 9 -3.79 -0.12 -9.10
N ALA A 10 -3.24 0.99 -9.61
CA ALA A 10 -1.80 1.12 -9.80
C ALA A 10 -1.02 1.02 -8.48
N VAL A 11 -1.64 1.38 -7.35
CA VAL A 11 -1.04 1.19 -6.01
C VAL A 11 -0.92 -0.30 -5.68
N ALA A 12 -1.91 -1.13 -6.03
CA ALA A 12 -1.85 -2.58 -5.81
C ALA A 12 -0.75 -3.22 -6.67
N HIS A 13 -0.65 -2.83 -7.94
CA HIS A 13 0.43 -3.30 -8.82
C HIS A 13 1.82 -2.88 -8.33
N LEU A 14 1.97 -1.63 -7.86
CA LEU A 14 3.22 -1.15 -7.28
C LEU A 14 3.62 -1.97 -6.03
N ILE A 15 2.64 -2.32 -5.17
CA ILE A 15 2.89 -3.18 -4.02
C ILE A 15 3.32 -4.58 -4.48
N ALA A 16 2.65 -5.15 -5.48
CA ALA A 16 3.01 -6.44 -6.06
C ALA A 16 4.45 -6.45 -6.62
N GLU A 17 4.85 -5.42 -7.35
CA GLU A 17 6.24 -5.25 -7.81
C GLU A 17 7.23 -5.28 -6.64
N LYS A 18 6.92 -4.57 -5.54
CA LYS A 18 7.79 -4.52 -4.36
C LYS A 18 7.88 -5.86 -3.64
N VAL A 19 6.76 -6.58 -3.53
CA VAL A 19 6.70 -7.92 -2.96
C VAL A 19 7.56 -8.88 -3.79
N LEU A 20 7.42 -8.87 -5.12
CA LEU A 20 8.23 -9.71 -6.01
C LEU A 20 9.72 -9.38 -5.91
N ALA A 21 10.08 -8.09 -5.90
CA ALA A 21 11.47 -7.65 -5.72
C ALA A 21 12.05 -8.07 -4.36
N GLY A 22 11.22 -8.14 -3.32
CA GLY A 22 11.57 -8.58 -1.97
C GLY A 22 11.50 -10.11 -1.75
N ARG A 23 11.51 -10.91 -2.83
CA ARG A 23 11.41 -12.39 -2.77
C ARG A 23 10.12 -12.90 -2.11
N GLY A 24 9.02 -12.19 -2.33
CA GLY A 24 7.70 -12.55 -1.83
C GLY A 24 7.29 -11.87 -0.53
N GLU A 25 8.11 -10.95 -0.01
CA GLU A 25 7.79 -10.15 1.18
C GLU A 25 8.10 -8.66 0.96
N TYR A 26 7.24 -7.79 1.47
CA TYR A 26 7.48 -6.36 1.52
C TYR A 26 6.95 -5.79 2.84
N ILE A 27 7.86 -5.26 3.66
CA ILE A 27 7.55 -4.66 4.95
C ILE A 27 7.87 -3.17 4.87
N VAL A 28 6.91 -2.31 5.20
CA VAL A 28 7.06 -0.88 5.00
C VAL A 28 6.15 -0.09 5.95
N THR A 29 6.62 1.05 6.46
CA THR A 29 5.76 1.97 7.20
C THR A 29 4.83 2.74 6.24
N THR A 30 3.75 3.31 6.75
CA THR A 30 2.87 4.16 5.93
C THR A 30 3.61 5.35 5.31
N ALA A 31 4.58 5.94 6.02
CA ALA A 31 5.36 7.07 5.53
C ALA A 31 6.29 6.66 4.37
N GLU A 32 7.00 5.55 4.51
CA GLU A 32 7.85 5.01 3.44
C GLU A 32 7.01 4.58 2.23
N LEU A 33 5.86 3.95 2.45
CA LEU A 33 4.97 3.56 1.37
C LEU A 33 4.43 4.78 0.62
N HIS A 34 4.03 5.83 1.35
CA HIS A 34 3.62 7.10 0.76
C HIS A 34 4.74 7.72 -0.08
N ALA A 35 5.98 7.72 0.41
CA ALA A 35 7.13 8.22 -0.35
C ALA A 35 7.36 7.43 -1.65
N VAL A 36 7.20 6.09 -1.62
CA VAL A 36 7.30 5.25 -2.82
C VAL A 36 6.17 5.55 -3.81
N VAL A 37 4.93 5.70 -3.32
CA VAL A 37 3.77 6.06 -4.15
C VAL A 37 3.96 7.43 -4.78
N CYS A 38 4.37 8.45 -4.04
CA CYS A 38 4.67 9.79 -4.58
C CYS A 38 5.75 9.76 -5.67
N ARG A 39 6.77 8.91 -5.51
CA ARG A 39 7.85 8.80 -6.49
C ARG A 39 7.46 8.05 -7.75
N ARG A 40 6.63 7.00 -7.64
CA ARG A 40 6.32 6.08 -8.75
C ARG A 40 5.00 6.40 -9.43
N LEU A 41 4.05 6.98 -8.70
CA LEU A 41 2.68 7.28 -9.13
C LEU A 41 2.31 8.73 -8.74
N PRO A 42 3.03 9.75 -9.25
CA PRO A 42 2.83 11.15 -8.82
C PRO A 42 1.42 11.68 -9.09
N SER A 43 0.72 11.14 -10.08
CA SER A 43 -0.66 11.51 -10.43
C SER A 43 -1.72 10.78 -9.60
N SER A 44 -1.33 9.79 -8.79
CA SER A 44 -2.27 9.00 -8.00
C SER A 44 -2.91 9.81 -6.90
N SER A 45 -4.19 9.59 -6.67
CA SER A 45 -4.94 10.23 -5.59
C SER A 45 -4.44 9.77 -4.19
N ALA A 46 -3.70 8.65 -4.13
CA ALA A 46 -3.02 8.14 -2.94
C ALA A 46 -1.84 9.03 -2.46
N THR A 47 -1.33 9.94 -3.31
CA THR A 47 -0.21 10.83 -2.97
C THR A 47 -0.58 12.01 -2.08
N LYS A 48 -1.88 12.33 -1.94
CA LYS A 48 -2.32 13.57 -1.25
C LYS A 48 -1.82 13.68 0.18
N ASN A 49 -1.76 12.56 0.92
CA ASN A 49 -1.13 12.47 2.24
C ASN A 49 -0.94 10.99 2.64
N PRO A 50 -0.16 10.69 3.68
CA PRO A 50 0.05 9.31 4.14
C PRO A 50 -1.23 8.57 4.56
N ALA A 51 -2.23 9.29 5.08
CA ALA A 51 -3.51 8.68 5.45
C ALA A 51 -4.31 8.23 4.22
N ALA A 52 -4.26 9.00 3.13
CA ALA A 52 -4.85 8.62 1.84
C ALA A 52 -4.18 7.37 1.27
N THR A 53 -2.85 7.26 1.36
CA THR A 53 -2.16 6.01 0.97
C THR A 53 -2.63 4.83 1.79
N ALA A 54 -2.69 4.94 3.13
CA ALA A 54 -3.17 3.86 3.98
C ALA A 54 -4.63 3.47 3.69
N TRP A 55 -5.48 4.46 3.36
CA TRP A 55 -6.87 4.23 2.95
C TRP A 55 -6.95 3.42 1.65
N HIS A 56 -6.14 3.77 0.64
CA HIS A 56 -6.05 3.04 -0.63
C HIS A 56 -5.63 1.59 -0.42
N VAL A 57 -4.57 1.35 0.36
CA VAL A 57 -4.12 -0.01 0.67
C VAL A 57 -5.21 -0.85 1.32
N ARG A 58 -6.00 -0.26 2.24
CA ARG A 58 -7.13 -0.96 2.87
C ARG A 58 -8.24 -1.29 1.88
N HIS A 59 -8.54 -0.39 0.95
CA HIS A 59 -9.61 -0.58 -0.04
C HIS A 59 -9.19 -1.54 -1.17
N LEU A 60 -7.89 -1.60 -1.46
CA LEU A 60 -7.29 -2.51 -2.45
C LEU A 60 -6.93 -3.88 -1.84
N ALA A 61 -7.35 -4.19 -0.61
CA ALA A 61 -7.02 -5.46 0.03
C ALA A 61 -7.58 -6.67 -0.75
N ALA A 62 -8.75 -6.53 -1.37
CA ALA A 62 -9.32 -7.55 -2.23
C ALA A 62 -8.48 -7.74 -3.50
N ASP A 63 -8.09 -6.65 -4.17
CA ASP A 63 -7.27 -6.68 -5.37
C ASP A 63 -5.89 -7.30 -5.09
N LEU A 64 -5.25 -6.92 -3.98
CA LEU A 64 -4.02 -7.56 -3.50
C LEU A 64 -4.24 -9.07 -3.29
N GLY A 65 -5.38 -9.47 -2.72
CA GLY A 65 -5.77 -10.87 -2.60
C GLY A 65 -5.89 -11.60 -3.94
N THR A 66 -6.44 -10.97 -4.98
CA THR A 66 -6.51 -11.55 -6.34
C THR A 66 -5.12 -11.74 -6.97
N LEU A 67 -4.14 -10.93 -6.56
CA LEU A 67 -2.74 -11.05 -6.96
C LEU A 67 -1.95 -12.05 -6.10
N GLY A 68 -2.61 -12.78 -5.20
CA GLY A 68 -1.97 -13.71 -4.27
C GLY A 68 -1.16 -13.00 -3.19
N ILE A 69 -1.56 -11.79 -2.77
CA ILE A 69 -0.83 -11.00 -1.77
C ILE A 69 -1.74 -10.75 -0.55
N SER A 70 -1.28 -11.23 0.61
CA SER A 70 -1.87 -10.88 1.90
C SER A 70 -1.31 -9.55 2.41
N ALA A 71 -2.17 -8.60 2.76
CA ALA A 71 -1.81 -7.34 3.39
C ALA A 71 -2.28 -7.28 4.86
N ARG A 72 -1.37 -7.00 5.79
CA ARG A 72 -1.71 -6.82 7.21
C ARG A 72 -0.90 -5.70 7.87
N THR A 73 -1.45 -5.08 8.90
CA THR A 73 -0.68 -4.19 9.78
C THR A 73 -0.42 -4.87 11.11
N ARG A 74 0.78 -4.70 11.68
CA ARG A 74 1.10 -5.18 13.03
C ARG A 74 1.50 -4.01 13.90
N ARG A 75 1.00 -3.94 15.13
CA ARG A 75 1.56 -3.01 16.14
C ARG A 75 2.97 -3.47 16.48
N THR A 76 3.94 -2.57 16.34
CA THR A 76 5.29 -2.78 16.91
C THR A 76 5.39 -2.03 18.25
N ARG A 77 6.46 -2.28 19.02
CA ARG A 77 6.71 -1.53 20.28
C ARG A 77 7.03 -0.06 20.03
N SER A 78 7.52 0.27 18.83
CA SER A 78 7.62 1.63 18.34
C SER A 78 6.24 2.01 17.78
N ASP A 79 5.78 3.24 17.98
CA ASP A 79 4.43 3.72 17.64
C ASP A 79 4.09 3.68 16.12
N SER A 80 4.97 3.10 15.32
CA SER A 80 4.79 2.82 13.90
C SER A 80 4.10 1.46 13.70
N ARG A 81 3.00 1.47 12.92
CA ARG A 81 2.31 0.27 12.43
C ARG A 81 2.78 -0.03 10.99
N PRO A 82 3.83 -0.85 10.80
CA PRO A 82 4.22 -1.26 9.46
C PRO A 82 3.15 -2.14 8.81
N TRP A 83 3.06 -1.98 7.50
CA TRP A 83 2.40 -2.90 6.60
C TRP A 83 3.32 -4.07 6.30
N PHE A 84 2.73 -5.25 6.29
CA PHE A 84 3.36 -6.50 5.87
C PHE A 84 2.55 -7.02 4.68
N PHE A 85 3.21 -7.07 3.54
CA PHE A 85 2.70 -7.67 2.31
C PHE A 85 3.47 -8.95 2.05
N ARG A 86 2.77 -10.05 1.77
CA ARG A 86 3.40 -11.34 1.50
C ARG A 86 2.66 -12.11 0.41
N LEU A 87 3.39 -12.79 -0.47
CA LEU A 87 2.83 -13.79 -1.38
C LEU A 87 2.22 -14.97 -0.58
N VAL A 88 1.02 -15.39 -0.98
CA VAL A 88 0.26 -16.49 -0.39
C VAL A 88 -0.30 -17.42 -1.43
#